data_AF-S7VIN9-F1
#
_entry.id   AF-S7VIN9-F1
#
_cell.length_a   1.000
_cell.length_b   1.000
_cell.length_c   1.000
_cell.angle_alpha   90.00
_cell.angle_beta   90.00
_cell.angle_gamma   90.00
#
_symmetry.space_group_name_H-M   'P 1'
#
loop_
_entity.id
_entity.type
_entity.pdbx_description
1 polymer ?
#
loop_
_entity_poly.entity_id
_entity_poly.type
_entity_poly.pdbx_seq_one_letter_code
_entity_poly.pdbx_strand_id
1 'polypeptide(L)'
;MEYSEVNRLSRLTAILVQFQTRSIVTATELSQKFQVSKRTIYRDVKALEKAGIPILTEEGKGYTLMEGYKIPPVMFTENQANALILAEQLVLKSKDSSFVKDYSEAIDKIKSILKYSIKDKANLLAHRTQYNQVKPWKGIVTISQIYSMHLPIITWSK
;
A
#
# COMPACT_ATOMS: atom_id res chain seq x y z
N MET A 1 -15.68 -1.62 -28.12
CA MET A 1 -16.53 -1.09 -27.03
C MET A 1 -15.93 -1.51 -25.71
N GLU A 2 -15.15 -0.63 -25.08
CA GLU A 2 -14.52 -0.84 -23.78
C GLU A 2 -14.38 0.55 -23.13
N TYR A 3 -15.46 1.07 -22.54
CA TYR A 3 -15.49 2.46 -22.03
C TYR A 3 -16.06 2.59 -20.61
N SER A 4 -16.41 1.49 -19.92
CA SER A 4 -16.94 1.55 -18.55
C SER A 4 -15.89 1.39 -17.46
N GLU A 5 -14.86 0.55 -17.68
CA GLU A 5 -13.84 0.24 -16.67
C GLU A 5 -12.86 1.40 -16.46
N VAL A 6 -12.42 2.06 -17.54
CA VAL A 6 -11.53 3.24 -17.47
C VAL A 6 -12.18 4.39 -16.68
N ASN A 7 -13.48 4.59 -16.85
CA ASN A 7 -14.23 5.62 -16.11
C ASN A 7 -14.44 5.21 -14.64
N ARG A 8 -14.66 3.92 -14.36
CA ARG A 8 -14.80 3.42 -12.99
C ARG A 8 -13.50 3.47 -12.20
N LEU A 9 -12.37 3.05 -12.77
CA LEU A 9 -11.07 3.12 -12.13
C LEU A 9 -10.69 4.57 -11.83
N SER A 10 -10.88 5.48 -12.80
CA SER A 10 -10.64 6.91 -12.60
C SER A 10 -11.47 7.47 -11.44
N ARG A 11 -12.75 7.08 -11.34
CA ARG A 11 -13.62 7.49 -10.24
C ARG A 11 -13.17 6.92 -8.88
N LEU A 12 -12.80 5.64 -8.82
CA LEU A 12 -12.29 5.01 -7.58
C LEU A 12 -11.04 5.72 -7.07
N THR A 13 -10.08 6.00 -7.96
CA THR A 13 -8.86 6.75 -7.62
C THR A 13 -9.20 8.16 -7.14
N ALA A 14 -10.12 8.84 -7.81
CA ALA A 14 -10.54 10.19 -7.42
C ALA A 14 -11.25 10.21 -6.05
N ILE A 15 -12.07 9.21 -5.74
CA ILE A 15 -12.70 9.04 -4.41
C ILE A 15 -11.62 8.90 -3.33
N LEU A 16 -10.59 8.09 -3.58
CA LEU A 16 -9.48 7.88 -2.64
C LEU A 16 -8.70 9.16 -2.35
N VAL A 17 -8.34 9.91 -3.39
CA VAL A 17 -7.68 11.23 -3.23
C VAL A 17 -8.55 12.18 -2.42
N GLN A 18 -9.87 12.11 -2.59
CA GLN A 18 -10.81 12.96 -1.87
C GLN A 18 -10.89 12.61 -0.38
N PHE A 19 -10.79 11.33 -0.02
CA PHE A 19 -10.70 10.92 1.38
C PHE A 19 -9.34 11.24 2.03
N GLN A 20 -8.26 11.38 1.25
CA GLN A 20 -6.97 11.84 1.79
C GLN A 20 -6.96 13.32 2.17
N THR A 21 -7.74 14.14 1.45
CA THR A 21 -7.71 15.60 1.56
C THR A 21 -8.82 16.16 2.43
N ARG A 22 -9.90 15.41 2.67
CA ARG A 22 -11.05 15.84 3.47
C ARG A 22 -11.34 14.83 4.58
N SER A 23 -11.65 15.35 5.76
CA SER A 23 -11.95 14.53 6.93
C SER A 23 -13.27 13.79 6.83
N ILE A 24 -14.29 14.29 6.11
CA ILE A 24 -15.59 13.61 5.91
C ILE A 24 -16.12 13.96 4.51
N VAL A 25 -16.61 12.97 3.76
CA VAL A 25 -17.22 13.18 2.44
C VAL A 25 -18.49 12.33 2.31
N THR A 26 -19.60 12.95 1.91
CA THR A 26 -20.91 12.28 1.79
C THR A 26 -21.10 11.57 0.45
N ALA A 27 -21.97 10.55 0.44
CA ALA A 27 -22.39 9.90 -0.80
C ALA A 27 -23.06 10.86 -1.80
N THR A 28 -23.79 11.86 -1.27
CA THR A 28 -24.47 12.88 -2.08
C THR A 28 -23.45 13.74 -2.83
N GLU A 29 -22.44 14.25 -2.13
CA GLU A 29 -21.37 15.06 -2.76
C GLU A 29 -20.62 14.27 -3.84
N LEU A 30 -20.26 13.02 -3.55
CA LEU A 30 -19.60 12.16 -4.54
C LEU A 30 -20.50 11.89 -5.75
N SER A 31 -21.80 11.65 -5.52
CA SER A 31 -22.75 11.38 -6.59
C SER A 31 -22.92 12.58 -7.53
N GLN A 32 -22.99 13.79 -6.99
CA GLN A 32 -23.08 15.03 -7.77
C GLN A 32 -21.77 15.32 -8.51
N LYS A 33 -20.63 15.20 -7.83
CA LYS A 33 -19.31 15.47 -8.42
C LYS A 33 -19.00 14.57 -9.61
N PHE A 34 -19.30 13.28 -9.49
CA PHE A 34 -19.01 12.30 -10.54
C PHE A 34 -20.20 12.04 -11.47
N GLN A 35 -21.32 12.75 -11.30
CA GLN A 35 -22.54 12.61 -12.11
C GLN A 35 -23.03 11.16 -12.20
N VAL A 36 -23.04 10.46 -11.06
CA VAL A 36 -23.50 9.07 -10.94
C VAL A 36 -24.52 8.93 -9.82
N SER A 37 -25.26 7.82 -9.82
CA SER A 37 -26.19 7.53 -8.72
C SER A 37 -25.47 7.30 -7.38
N LYS A 38 -26.16 7.59 -6.26
CA LYS A 38 -25.69 7.22 -4.91
C LYS A 38 -25.43 5.71 -4.79
N ARG A 39 -26.22 4.86 -5.45
CA ARG A 39 -26.01 3.39 -5.50
C ARG A 39 -24.66 3.03 -6.13
N THR A 40 -24.23 3.77 -7.15
CA THR A 40 -22.91 3.59 -7.79
C THR A 40 -21.80 3.93 -6.79
N ILE A 41 -21.93 5.04 -6.07
CA ILE A 41 -20.98 5.43 -5.02
C ILE A 41 -20.90 4.38 -3.92
N TYR A 42 -22.03 3.90 -3.41
CA TYR A 42 -22.05 2.83 -2.39
C TYR A 42 -21.33 1.57 -2.85
N ARG A 43 -21.52 1.16 -4.11
CA ARG A 43 -20.84 0.00 -4.69
C ARG A 43 -19.33 0.25 -4.84
N ASP A 44 -18.93 1.46 -5.20
CA ASP A 44 -17.53 1.84 -5.36
C ASP A 44 -16.82 1.92 -4.01
N VAL A 45 -17.43 2.52 -2.99
CA VAL A 45 -16.93 2.50 -1.60
C VAL A 45 -16.77 1.06 -1.11
N LYS A 46 -17.77 0.21 -1.31
CA LYS A 46 -17.68 -1.22 -0.94
C LYS A 46 -16.58 -1.97 -1.68
N ALA A 47 -16.26 -1.57 -2.90
CA ALA A 47 -15.14 -2.15 -3.64
C ALA A 47 -13.79 -1.70 -3.08
N LEU A 48 -13.69 -0.45 -2.61
CA LEU A 48 -12.49 0.05 -1.91
C LEU A 48 -12.29 -0.65 -0.56
N GLU A 49 -13.36 -0.86 0.21
CA GLU A 49 -13.32 -1.65 1.46
C GLU A 49 -12.83 -3.08 1.21
N LYS A 50 -13.37 -3.75 0.17
CA LYS A 50 -12.91 -5.09 -0.25
C LYS A 50 -11.46 -5.12 -0.70
N ALA A 51 -10.93 -4.00 -1.19
CA ALA A 51 -9.52 -3.84 -1.56
C ALA A 51 -8.61 -3.60 -0.33
N GLY A 52 -9.15 -3.63 0.89
CA GLY A 52 -8.39 -3.48 2.13
C GLY A 52 -8.21 -2.04 2.59
N ILE A 53 -8.98 -1.09 2.04
CA ILE A 53 -8.93 0.32 2.43
C ILE A 53 -9.86 0.52 3.64
N PRO A 54 -9.36 0.93 4.81
CA PRO A 54 -10.15 1.10 6.02
C PRO A 54 -10.94 2.42 5.95
N ILE A 55 -12.11 2.33 5.32
CA ILE A 55 -13.09 3.40 5.23
C ILE A 55 -14.04 3.25 6.42
N LEU A 56 -14.19 4.31 7.19
CA LEU A 56 -15.20 4.43 8.24
C LEU A 56 -16.46 5.05 7.64
N THR A 57 -17.60 4.42 7.91
CA THR A 57 -18.91 4.96 7.55
C THR A 57 -19.60 5.42 8.83
N GLU A 58 -19.88 6.72 8.92
CA GLU A 58 -20.75 7.25 9.97
C GLU A 58 -22.14 7.50 9.37
N GLU A 59 -23.15 6.80 9.88
CA GLU A 59 -24.54 6.98 9.45
C GLU A 59 -24.95 8.45 9.56
N GLY A 60 -25.45 9.01 8.45
CA GLY A 60 -25.87 10.40 8.37
C GLY A 60 -24.75 11.43 8.21
N LYS A 61 -23.48 11.10 8.45
CA LYS A 61 -22.34 12.03 8.33
C LYS A 61 -21.50 11.81 7.07
N GLY A 62 -21.35 10.57 6.61
CA GLY A 62 -20.64 10.24 5.36
C GLY A 62 -19.49 9.23 5.55
N TYR A 63 -18.49 9.34 4.68
CA TYR A 63 -17.33 8.47 4.62
C TYR A 63 -16.07 9.20 5.02
N THR A 64 -15.21 8.51 5.76
CA THR A 64 -13.86 8.99 6.10
C THR A 64 -12.86 7.85 6.06
N LEU A 65 -11.57 8.16 5.89
CA LEU A 65 -10.52 7.18 6.13
C LEU A 65 -10.25 7.09 7.63
N MET A 66 -9.93 5.88 8.09
CA MET A 66 -9.46 5.71 9.46
C MET A 66 -8.28 6.64 9.75
N GLU A 67 -8.34 7.33 10.88
CA GLU A 67 -7.33 8.31 11.27
C GLU A 67 -5.94 7.66 11.31
N GLY A 68 -4.96 8.31 10.67
CA GLY A 68 -3.61 7.75 10.51
C GLY A 68 -3.44 6.74 9.36
N TYR A 69 -4.51 6.35 8.65
CA TYR A 69 -4.38 5.54 7.44
C TYR A 69 -3.82 6.37 6.29
N LYS A 70 -2.52 6.21 6.03
CA LYS A 70 -1.89 6.73 4.82
C LYS A 70 -2.04 5.69 3.73
N ILE A 71 -2.78 6.02 2.66
CA ILE A 71 -2.82 5.19 1.46
C ILE A 71 -1.37 4.96 1.02
N PRO A 72 -0.91 3.71 0.89
CA PRO A 72 0.46 3.44 0.48
C PRO A 72 0.72 4.16 -0.86
N PRO A 73 1.88 4.82 -1.01
CA PRO A 73 2.18 5.55 -2.24
C PRO A 73 2.08 4.62 -3.44
N VAL A 74 1.50 5.15 -4.53
CA VAL A 74 1.29 4.40 -5.77
C VAL A 74 2.61 3.79 -6.23
N MET A 75 2.63 2.47 -6.37
CA MET A 75 3.79 1.72 -6.84
C MET A 75 3.71 1.66 -8.37
N PHE A 76 4.79 2.07 -9.04
CA PHE A 76 4.90 1.84 -10.48
C PHE A 76 5.28 0.37 -10.73
N THR A 77 4.67 -0.22 -11.75
CA THR A 77 5.19 -1.48 -12.32
C THR A 77 6.48 -1.21 -13.09
N GLU A 78 7.28 -2.24 -13.33
CA GLU A 78 8.51 -2.12 -14.14
C GLU A 78 8.23 -1.48 -15.50
N ASN A 79 7.16 -1.89 -16.18
CA ASN A 79 6.74 -1.31 -17.46
C ASN A 79 6.40 0.18 -17.35
N GLN A 80 5.77 0.62 -16.26
CA GLN A 80 5.44 2.03 -16.03
C GLN A 80 6.70 2.85 -15.71
N ALA A 81 7.64 2.29 -14.96
CA ALA A 81 8.94 2.93 -14.71
C ALA A 81 9.73 3.09 -16.01
N ASN A 82 9.78 2.05 -16.84
CA ASN A 82 10.43 2.10 -18.15
C ASN A 82 9.80 3.15 -19.08
N ALA A 83 8.46 3.25 -19.09
CA ALA A 83 7.76 4.27 -19.87
C ALA A 83 8.14 5.70 -19.43
N LEU A 84 8.29 5.93 -18.12
CA LEU A 84 8.72 7.22 -17.58
C LEU A 84 10.17 7.55 -17.94
N ILE A 85 11.08 6.57 -17.88
CA ILE A 85 12.49 6.74 -18.28
C ILE A 85 12.60 7.08 -19.77
N LEU A 86 11.84 6.39 -20.63
CA LEU A 86 11.80 6.69 -22.06
C LEU A 86 11.25 8.09 -22.32
N ALA A 87 10.20 8.50 -21.60
CA ALA A 87 9.68 9.86 -21.68
C ALA A 87 10.72 10.91 -21.28
N GLU A 88 11.48 10.69 -20.20
CA GLU A 88 12.56 11.58 -19.76
C GLU A 88 13.62 11.74 -20.86
N GLN A 89 14.04 10.65 -21.50
CA GLN A 89 15.01 10.70 -22.60
C GLN A 89 14.51 11.47 -23.82
N LEU A 90 13.21 11.40 -24.13
CA LEU A 90 12.61 12.16 -25.23
C LEU A 90 12.52 13.64 -24.89
N VAL A 91 12.13 13.96 -23.65
CA VAL A 91 12.02 15.35 -23.19
C VAL A 91 13.38 16.02 -23.14
N LEU A 92 14.43 15.33 -22.66
CA LEU A 92 15.80 15.86 -22.64
C LEU A 92 16.39 16.15 -24.03
N LYS A 93 15.82 15.56 -25.09
CA LYS A 93 16.19 15.87 -26.49
C LYS A 93 15.44 17.07 -27.06
N SER A 94 14.47 17.62 -26.32
CA SER A 94 13.78 18.86 -26.68
C SER A 94 14.77 20.03 -26.71
N LYS A 95 14.56 20.96 -27.64
CA LYS A 95 15.29 22.24 -27.67
C LYS A 95 14.68 23.30 -26.75
N ASP A 96 13.50 23.02 -26.18
CA ASP A 96 12.80 23.91 -25.27
C ASP A 96 13.29 23.70 -23.84
N SER A 97 14.13 24.62 -23.38
CA SER A 97 14.72 24.59 -22.03
C SER A 97 13.70 24.78 -20.91
N SER A 98 12.60 25.50 -21.17
CA SER A 98 11.53 25.71 -20.19
C SER A 98 10.76 24.42 -19.97
N PHE A 99 10.46 23.70 -21.06
CA PHE A 99 9.79 22.41 -21.00
C PHE A 99 10.65 21.34 -20.31
N VAL A 100 11.96 21.30 -20.58
CA VAL A 100 12.89 20.39 -19.90
C VAL A 100 12.93 20.65 -18.39
N LYS A 101 12.98 21.93 -17.99
CA LYS A 101 12.98 22.33 -16.58
C LYS A 101 11.70 21.92 -15.87
N ASP A 102 10.54 22.24 -16.44
CA ASP A 102 9.24 21.90 -15.84
C ASP A 102 9.05 20.38 -15.71
N TYR A 103 9.52 19.62 -16.70
CA TYR A 103 9.55 18.16 -16.62
C TYR A 103 10.45 17.65 -15.50
N SER A 104 11.67 18.20 -15.38
CA SER A 104 12.61 17.81 -14.32
C SER A 104 12.03 18.07 -12.93
N GLU A 105 11.40 19.22 -12.72
CA GLU A 105 10.77 19.54 -11.43
C GLU A 105 9.59 18.61 -11.11
N ALA A 106 8.81 18.24 -12.12
CA ALA A 106 7.71 17.29 -11.96
C ALA A 106 8.23 15.88 -11.61
N ILE A 107 9.26 15.40 -12.30
CA ILE A 107 9.80 14.06 -12.04
C ILE A 107 10.47 13.99 -10.66
N ASP A 108 11.09 15.08 -10.18
CA ASP A 108 11.68 15.14 -8.85
C ASP A 108 10.62 15.08 -7.73
N LYS A 109 9.47 15.73 -7.93
CA LYS A 109 8.33 15.61 -7.01
C LYS A 109 7.81 14.17 -6.96
N ILE A 110 7.71 13.50 -8.11
CA ILE A 110 7.32 12.08 -8.18
C ILE A 110 8.34 11.18 -7.47
N LYS A 111 9.64 11.36 -7.77
CA LYS A 111 10.76 10.61 -7.14
C LYS A 111 10.76 10.79 -5.61
N SER A 112 10.46 11.99 -5.12
CA SER A 112 10.34 12.29 -3.69
C SER A 112 9.26 11.45 -3.01
N ILE A 113 8.04 11.45 -3.55
CA ILE A 113 6.90 10.68 -3.01
C ILE A 113 7.20 9.17 -2.98
N LEU A 114 7.92 8.64 -3.98
CA LEU A 114 8.35 7.25 -4.03
C LEU A 114 9.41 6.91 -2.95
N LYS A 115 10.38 7.80 -2.70
CA LYS A 115 11.39 7.60 -1.64
C LYS A 115 10.76 7.53 -0.25
N TYR A 116 9.75 8.36 0.03
CA TYR A 116 8.99 8.30 1.27
C TYR A 116 8.28 6.93 1.44
N SER A 117 7.75 6.36 0.37
CA SER A 117 7.11 5.03 0.38
C SER A 117 8.03 3.89 0.79
N ILE A 118 9.26 3.88 0.27
CA ILE A 118 10.25 2.84 0.59
C ILE A 118 10.67 2.96 2.05
N LYS A 119 10.88 4.18 2.54
CA LYS A 119 11.22 4.45 3.94
C LYS A 119 10.08 4.03 4.88
N ASP A 120 8.82 4.29 4.51
CA ASP A 120 7.66 3.85 5.29
C ASP A 120 7.55 2.32 5.32
N LYS A 121 7.80 1.60 4.22
CA LYS A 121 7.85 0.12 4.25
C LYS A 121 8.98 -0.40 5.15
N ALA A 122 10.18 0.18 5.05
CA ALA A 122 11.30 -0.18 5.92
C ALA A 122 10.96 0.06 7.40
N ASN A 123 10.29 1.18 7.71
CA ASN A 123 9.80 1.47 9.05
C ASN A 123 8.72 0.47 9.50
N LEU A 124 7.74 0.15 8.65
CA LEU A 124 6.68 -0.83 8.97
C LEU A 124 7.24 -2.23 9.24
N LEU A 125 8.29 -2.65 8.50
CA LEU A 125 9.00 -3.90 8.75
C LEU A 125 9.78 -3.83 10.07
N ALA A 126 10.49 -2.73 10.33
CA ALA A 126 11.23 -2.53 11.58
C ALA A 126 10.34 -2.56 12.82
N HIS A 127 9.11 -2.04 12.75
CA HIS A 127 8.15 -2.10 13.86
C HIS A 127 7.60 -3.51 14.10
N ARG A 128 7.50 -4.35 13.05
CA ARG A 128 7.05 -5.76 13.18
C ARG A 128 8.14 -6.67 13.72
N THR A 129 9.42 -6.41 13.41
CA THR A 129 10.54 -7.24 13.88
C THR A 129 10.95 -6.97 15.33
N GLN A 130 10.52 -5.85 15.93
CA GLN A 130 10.76 -5.58 17.36
C GLN A 130 9.89 -6.43 18.31
N TYR A 131 8.84 -7.09 17.81
CA TYR A 131 7.99 -7.98 18.61
C TYR A 131 8.35 -9.46 18.43
N ASN A 132 9.63 -9.82 18.56
CA ASN A 132 10.01 -11.20 18.84
C ASN A 132 11.37 -11.33 19.55
N GLN A 133 11.67 -10.44 20.50
CA GLN A 133 12.60 -10.80 21.57
C GLN A 133 11.86 -11.76 22.51
N VAL A 134 11.73 -13.03 22.08
CA VAL A 134 11.20 -14.09 22.92
C VAL A 134 12.12 -14.17 24.14
N LYS A 135 11.62 -13.76 25.30
CA LYS A 135 12.33 -13.97 26.56
C LYS A 135 12.65 -15.48 26.66
N PRO A 136 13.91 -15.89 26.87
CA PRO A 136 14.21 -17.30 27.05
C PRO A 136 13.51 -17.78 28.33
N TRP A 137 12.52 -18.65 28.17
CA TRP A 137 11.79 -19.24 29.27
C TRP A 137 12.74 -20.18 30.04
N LYS A 138 13.03 -19.86 31.31
CA LYS A 138 13.74 -20.71 32.27
C LYS A 138 12.95 -22.02 32.45
N GLY A 139 13.36 -23.12 31.83
CA GLY A 139 12.67 -24.40 32.12
C GLY A 139 12.99 -25.61 31.24
N ILE A 140 13.92 -25.55 30.28
CA ILE A 140 14.25 -26.74 29.49
C ILE A 140 15.52 -27.37 30.04
N VAL A 141 15.34 -28.50 30.74
CA VAL A 141 16.42 -29.41 31.14
C VAL A 141 17.19 -29.80 29.87
N THR A 142 18.49 -29.58 29.85
CA THR A 142 19.34 -29.87 28.69
C THR A 142 19.40 -31.38 28.49
N ILE A 143 19.29 -31.82 27.23
CA ILE A 143 19.31 -33.23 26.80
C ILE A 143 20.62 -33.95 27.21
N SER A 144 21.64 -33.21 27.69
CA SER A 144 22.86 -33.76 28.28
C SER A 144 22.65 -34.49 29.63
N GLN A 145 21.51 -34.33 30.29
CA GLN A 145 21.22 -35.02 31.56
C GLN A 145 20.57 -36.40 31.44
N ILE A 146 20.13 -36.79 30.24
CA ILE A 146 19.38 -38.06 30.05
C ILE A 146 20.32 -39.27 29.84
N TYR A 147 21.60 -39.06 29.50
CA TYR A 147 22.50 -40.16 29.11
C TYR A 147 23.30 -40.84 30.24
N SER A 148 23.05 -40.55 31.53
CA SER A 148 23.88 -41.08 32.63
C SER A 148 23.25 -42.17 33.50
N MET A 149 22.24 -42.90 33.03
CA MET A 149 21.69 -44.04 33.78
C MET A 149 21.44 -45.27 32.89
N HIS A 150 22.45 -46.13 32.86
CA HIS A 150 22.38 -47.59 33.03
C HIS A 150 21.56 -48.48 32.04
N LEU A 151 22.32 -49.11 31.12
CA LEU A 151 22.31 -50.54 30.69
C LEU A 151 21.08 -51.11 29.90
N PRO A 152 21.15 -52.32 29.28
CA PRO A 152 22.11 -52.82 28.28
C PRO A 152 21.45 -53.64 27.11
N ILE A 153 22.26 -54.05 26.12
CA ILE A 153 22.10 -55.18 25.15
C ILE A 153 20.96 -55.09 24.10
N ILE A 154 21.34 -55.07 22.82
CA ILE A 154 21.03 -56.09 21.79
C ILE A 154 21.94 -55.81 20.59
N THR A 155 22.90 -56.70 20.39
CA THR A 155 23.75 -56.83 19.19
C THR A 155 22.96 -57.46 18.05
N TRP A 156 23.19 -57.06 16.80
CA TRP A 156 23.34 -58.00 15.68
C TRP A 156 24.24 -57.40 14.58
N SER A 157 25.32 -58.13 14.29
CA SER A 157 26.22 -58.08 13.13
C SER A 157 25.54 -58.84 11.98
N LYS A 158 25.54 -58.41 10.72
CA LYS A 158 26.64 -58.34 9.74
C LYS A 158 26.19 -57.46 8.57
#